data_AF-A0A1C5NYV9-F1
#
_entry.id   AF-A0A1C5NYV9-F1
#
_cell.length_a   1.000
_cell.length_b   1.000
_cell.length_c   1.000
_cell.angle_alpha   90.00
_cell.angle_beta   90.00
_cell.angle_gamma   90.00
#
_symmetry.space_group_name_H-M   'P 1'
#
loop_
_entity.id
_entity.type
_entity.pdbx_description
1 polymer ?
#
loop_
_entity_poly.entity_id
_entity_poly.type
_entity_poly.pdbx_seq_one_letter_code
_entity_poly.pdbx_strand_id
1 'polypeptide(L)'
;MLALTAHAYNVVDLPENMTFSDALGVFNSDEITRITVSDIAEGKYTDLTKDEINEFYSTIQDMTVYRKINPTPFRGISVNIYTNDGVKSYMLNSGLQIGMYGSNNYVCYKLNKANTEKLLYLDSMYRDAEEKVNGEEIHRVTSNDFLKLPSSPWAQPFAREAASKNILPYEFTGNYSENITREQFCILLANLICVKENYSSLDKYMQDQNKPYLKNYFVDCNDADDSVNILYALGIVNGKDESHFDHDGTITREEAATLLCKVAEMYMWIGTETSLTYNDTDLISPWAKFFVTWANEYGIMTGITEEEFNPQGQYTVEQAVATIVRLYNLLS
;
A
#
# COMPACT_ATOMS: atom_id res chain seq x y z
N MET A 1 -40.06 6.41 -8.71
CA MET A 1 -39.04 5.76 -9.56
C MET A 1 -37.75 5.89 -8.78
N LEU A 2 -37.29 4.81 -8.15
CA LEU A 2 -36.13 4.84 -7.25
C LEU A 2 -34.93 5.34 -8.05
N ALA A 3 -34.41 6.50 -7.67
CA ALA A 3 -33.12 6.95 -8.13
C ALA A 3 -32.10 5.87 -7.75
N LEU A 4 -31.35 5.37 -8.73
CA LEU A 4 -30.12 4.63 -8.47
C LEU A 4 -29.16 5.62 -7.79
N THR A 5 -29.26 5.76 -6.47
CA THR A 5 -28.20 6.37 -5.68
C THR A 5 -27.12 5.31 -5.53
N ALA A 6 -25.99 5.54 -6.19
CA ALA A 6 -24.75 4.85 -5.92
C ALA A 6 -24.46 4.99 -4.41
N HIS A 7 -24.84 3.98 -3.64
CA HIS A 7 -24.41 3.83 -2.27
C HIS A 7 -22.91 3.53 -2.33
N ALA A 8 -22.11 4.59 -2.16
CA ALA A 8 -20.93 4.63 -1.31
C ALA A 8 -20.22 3.28 -1.16
N TYR A 9 -19.42 2.88 -2.17
CA TYR A 9 -18.64 1.65 -2.17
C TYR A 9 -19.52 0.39 -1.99
N ASN A 10 -19.31 -0.66 -2.79
CA ASN A 10 -19.45 -1.95 -2.11
C ASN A 10 -18.36 -1.88 -1.04
N VAL A 11 -18.73 -1.67 0.23
CA VAL A 11 -17.82 -1.39 1.36
C VAL A 11 -16.65 -2.38 1.43
N VAL A 12 -16.81 -3.52 0.76
CA VAL A 12 -15.81 -4.55 0.51
C VAL A 12 -14.75 -4.12 -0.52
N ASP A 13 -15.06 -3.63 -1.72
CA ASP A 13 -14.06 -3.45 -2.81
C ASP A 13 -13.89 -1.99 -3.24
N LEU A 14 -12.79 -1.36 -2.79
CA LEU A 14 -12.39 -0.02 -3.22
C LEU A 14 -11.75 -0.08 -4.61
N PRO A 15 -12.19 0.71 -5.61
CA PRO A 15 -11.53 0.74 -6.92
C PRO A 15 -10.18 1.46 -6.85
N GLU A 16 -9.28 1.12 -7.77
CA GLU A 16 -7.94 1.73 -7.82
C GLU A 16 -7.99 3.22 -8.16
N ASN A 17 -8.93 3.63 -9.00
CA ASN A 17 -9.17 5.02 -9.33
C ASN A 17 -10.66 5.26 -9.61
N MET A 18 -11.08 6.52 -9.51
CA MET A 18 -12.44 6.97 -9.77
C MET A 18 -12.47 8.48 -10.01
N THR A 19 -13.63 9.04 -10.34
CA THR A 19 -13.80 10.50 -10.37
C THR A 19 -13.79 11.06 -8.95
N PHE A 20 -13.46 12.34 -8.81
CA PHE A 20 -13.43 12.99 -7.50
C PHE A 20 -14.85 13.18 -6.95
N SER A 21 -15.85 13.42 -7.79
CA SER A 21 -17.26 13.45 -7.38
C SER A 21 -17.71 12.11 -6.78
N ASP A 22 -17.36 10.99 -7.42
CA ASP A 22 -17.60 9.64 -6.89
C ASP A 22 -16.93 9.43 -5.53
N ALA A 23 -15.68 9.88 -5.39
CA ALA A 23 -14.92 9.72 -4.14
C ALA A 23 -15.52 10.55 -2.99
N LEU A 24 -16.06 11.73 -3.29
CA LEU A 24 -16.76 12.57 -2.33
C LEU A 24 -18.17 12.04 -2.01
N GLY A 25 -18.79 11.32 -2.94
CA GLY A 25 -20.22 10.99 -2.91
C GLY A 25 -21.10 12.23 -3.08
N VAL A 26 -20.63 13.21 -3.87
CA VAL A 26 -21.33 14.46 -4.16
C VAL A 26 -21.43 14.61 -5.66
N PHE A 27 -22.66 14.58 -6.20
CA PHE A 27 -22.89 14.47 -7.65
C PHE A 27 -23.44 15.76 -8.28
N ASN A 28 -23.75 16.77 -7.45
CA ASN A 28 -24.20 18.07 -7.88
C ASN A 28 -23.73 19.16 -6.90
N SER A 29 -23.38 20.35 -7.40
CA SER A 29 -23.03 21.50 -6.56
C SER A 29 -24.16 22.01 -5.67
N ASP A 30 -25.41 21.66 -5.98
CA ASP A 30 -26.59 21.98 -5.16
C ASP A 30 -26.72 21.08 -3.93
N GLU A 31 -26.02 19.95 -3.88
CA GLU A 31 -25.89 19.12 -2.67
C GLU A 31 -24.94 19.76 -1.63
N ILE A 32 -24.07 20.67 -2.09
CA ILE A 32 -23.10 21.38 -1.26
C ILE A 32 -23.77 22.59 -0.61
N THR A 33 -23.94 22.52 0.71
CA THR A 33 -24.55 23.58 1.49
C THR A 33 -23.56 24.66 1.90
N ARG A 34 -22.27 24.31 2.03
CA ARG A 34 -21.18 25.21 2.44
C ARG A 34 -19.82 24.59 2.08
N ILE A 35 -18.85 25.44 1.75
CA ILE A 35 -17.43 25.04 1.73
C ILE A 35 -16.63 26.01 2.59
N THR A 36 -15.74 25.47 3.41
CA THR A 36 -14.72 26.25 4.13
C THR A 36 -13.33 25.82 3.72
N VAL A 37 -12.40 26.77 3.64
CA VAL A 37 -10.97 26.51 3.51
C VAL A 37 -10.28 26.89 4.82
N SER A 38 -9.53 25.96 5.43
CA SER A 38 -8.98 26.13 6.78
C SER A 38 -7.58 25.52 6.94
N ASP A 39 -6.67 26.16 7.68
CA ASP A 39 -5.43 25.53 8.13
C ASP A 39 -5.62 24.82 9.49
N ILE A 40 -5.23 23.54 9.55
CA ILE A 40 -5.30 22.70 10.76
C ILE A 40 -4.62 23.36 11.96
N ALA A 41 -3.48 24.00 11.74
CA ALA A 41 -2.63 24.48 12.82
C ALA A 41 -3.14 25.80 13.43
N GLU A 42 -3.88 26.58 12.65
CA GLU A 42 -4.24 27.95 13.03
C GLU A 42 -5.67 28.09 13.57
N GLY A 43 -6.55 27.10 13.33
CA GLY A 43 -7.95 27.14 13.79
C GLY A 43 -8.78 28.26 13.14
N LYS A 44 -8.32 28.71 11.96
CA LYS A 44 -8.95 29.75 11.15
C LYS A 44 -9.53 29.16 9.88
N TYR A 45 -10.54 29.82 9.34
CA TYR A 45 -11.13 29.45 8.06
C TYR A 45 -11.63 30.66 7.27
N THR A 46 -11.87 30.43 5.99
CA THR A 46 -12.64 31.28 5.09
C THR A 46 -13.79 30.49 4.47
N ASP A 47 -14.91 31.16 4.19
CA ASP A 47 -16.06 30.57 3.49
C ASP A 47 -15.96 30.87 2.00
N LEU A 48 -16.28 29.88 1.17
CA LEU A 48 -16.52 30.13 -0.25
C LEU A 48 -17.94 30.69 -0.47
N THR A 49 -18.05 31.66 -1.36
CA THR A 49 -19.32 32.13 -1.92
C THR A 49 -19.97 31.06 -2.80
N LYS A 50 -21.26 31.20 -3.13
CA LYS A 50 -21.96 30.21 -3.98
C LYS A 50 -21.34 30.09 -5.38
N ASP A 51 -20.84 31.18 -5.94
CA ASP A 51 -20.16 31.16 -7.25
C ASP A 51 -18.83 30.40 -7.16
N GLU A 52 -18.03 30.63 -6.11
CA GLU A 52 -16.78 29.90 -5.85
C GLU A 52 -17.03 28.41 -5.57
N ILE A 53 -18.13 28.05 -4.90
CA ILE A 53 -18.55 26.65 -4.71
C ILE A 53 -18.85 25.98 -6.05
N ASN A 54 -19.60 26.67 -6.93
CA ASN A 54 -19.93 26.14 -8.25
C ASN A 54 -18.68 25.99 -9.12
N GLU A 55 -17.76 26.97 -9.09
CA GLU A 55 -16.47 26.91 -9.77
C GLU A 55 -15.62 25.74 -9.25
N PHE A 56 -15.47 25.63 -7.93
CA PHE A 56 -14.74 24.53 -7.28
C PHE A 56 -15.30 23.17 -7.72
N TYR A 57 -16.61 22.96 -7.58
CA TYR A 57 -17.24 21.69 -7.94
C TYR A 57 -17.06 21.37 -9.43
N SER A 58 -17.29 22.36 -10.31
CA SER A 58 -17.12 22.17 -11.76
C SER A 58 -15.69 21.78 -12.15
N THR A 59 -14.70 22.26 -11.38
CA THR A 59 -13.29 21.96 -11.56
C THR A 59 -12.96 20.53 -11.12
N ILE A 60 -13.49 20.08 -9.99
CA ILE A 60 -13.10 18.80 -9.39
C ILE A 60 -13.87 17.59 -9.92
N GLN A 61 -15.13 17.75 -10.33
CA GLN A 61 -16.07 16.63 -10.52
C GLN A 61 -15.53 15.51 -11.42
N ASP A 62 -14.82 15.86 -12.50
CA ASP A 62 -14.29 14.92 -13.49
C ASP A 62 -12.80 14.57 -13.27
N MET A 63 -12.17 15.12 -12.23
CA MET A 63 -10.78 14.80 -11.93
C MET A 63 -10.67 13.34 -11.48
N THR A 64 -9.70 12.61 -12.03
CA THR A 64 -9.39 11.27 -11.55
C THR A 64 -8.57 11.32 -10.26
N VAL A 65 -9.02 10.59 -9.25
CA VAL A 65 -8.29 10.31 -8.02
C VAL A 65 -7.86 8.85 -7.96
N TYR A 66 -6.74 8.59 -7.28
CA TYR A 66 -6.11 7.28 -7.21
C TYR A 66 -5.99 6.81 -5.76
N ARG A 67 -6.39 5.57 -5.50
CA ARG A 67 -6.32 4.92 -4.19
C ARG A 67 -4.87 4.85 -3.74
N LYS A 68 -4.61 5.25 -2.50
CA LYS A 68 -3.31 5.12 -1.85
C LYS A 68 -3.49 4.75 -0.39
N ILE A 69 -2.55 3.97 0.12
CA ILE A 69 -2.34 3.80 1.56
C ILE A 69 -1.32 4.84 1.99
N ASN A 70 -1.68 5.65 2.99
CA ASN A 70 -0.81 6.70 3.50
C ASN A 70 -0.50 6.45 4.97
N PRO A 71 0.78 6.38 5.38
CA PRO A 71 1.15 6.05 6.75
C PRO A 71 1.07 7.24 7.71
N THR A 72 0.89 8.45 7.18
CA THR A 72 0.77 9.67 7.98
C THR A 72 -0.62 10.29 7.79
N PRO A 73 -1.21 10.87 8.84
CA PRO A 73 -2.40 11.68 8.64
C PRO A 73 -2.05 12.92 7.82
N PHE A 74 -2.96 13.33 6.93
CA PHE A 74 -2.79 14.52 6.11
C PHE A 74 -2.73 15.80 6.97
N ARG A 75 -1.90 16.76 6.55
CA ARG A 75 -1.67 18.06 7.21
C ARG A 75 -1.77 19.20 6.21
N GLY A 76 -1.91 20.43 6.71
CA GLY A 76 -1.95 21.66 5.90
C GLY A 76 -3.37 22.18 5.68
N ILE A 77 -3.63 22.74 4.51
CA ILE A 77 -4.93 23.36 4.22
C ILE A 77 -5.96 22.30 3.87
N SER A 78 -7.12 22.39 4.53
CA SER A 78 -8.28 21.55 4.31
C SER A 78 -9.36 22.33 3.57
N VAL A 79 -10.02 21.66 2.63
CA VAL A 79 -11.26 22.08 1.97
C VAL A 79 -12.37 21.21 2.55
N ASN A 80 -13.15 21.76 3.48
CA ASN A 80 -14.27 21.06 4.11
C ASN A 80 -15.54 21.32 3.30
N ILE A 81 -16.14 20.25 2.80
CA ILE A 81 -17.31 20.25 1.93
C ILE A 81 -18.48 19.72 2.76
N TYR A 82 -19.42 20.62 3.06
CA TYR A 82 -20.60 20.32 3.86
C TYR A 82 -21.78 19.98 2.95
N THR A 83 -22.43 18.85 3.24
CA THR A 83 -23.71 18.44 2.64
C THR A 83 -24.71 18.09 3.73
N ASN A 84 -25.95 17.78 3.35
CA ASN A 84 -26.96 17.31 4.30
C ASN A 84 -26.60 15.95 4.94
N ASP A 85 -25.73 15.16 4.30
CA ASP A 85 -25.32 13.82 4.75
C ASP A 85 -24.02 13.82 5.57
N GLY A 86 -23.41 15.00 5.76
CA GLY A 86 -22.24 15.21 6.60
C GLY A 86 -21.16 16.05 5.94
N VAL A 87 -19.93 15.92 6.44
CA VAL A 87 -18.78 16.70 5.98
C VAL A 87 -17.71 15.79 5.39
N LYS A 88 -17.14 16.19 4.26
CA LYS A 88 -15.95 15.58 3.65
C LYS A 88 -14.83 16.59 3.59
N SER A 89 -13.63 16.19 3.98
CA SER A 89 -12.46 17.07 3.96
C SER A 89 -11.44 16.58 2.93
N TYR A 90 -11.17 17.42 1.92
CA TYR A 90 -10.04 17.23 1.01
C TYR A 90 -8.86 18.05 1.50
N MET A 91 -7.71 17.41 1.70
CA MET A 91 -6.49 18.07 2.15
C MET A 91 -5.63 18.44 0.93
N LEU A 92 -5.36 19.74 0.74
CA LEU A 92 -4.55 20.22 -0.37
C LEU A 92 -3.17 19.52 -0.37
N ASN A 93 -2.67 19.18 -1.56
CA ASN A 93 -1.44 18.41 -1.79
C ASN A 93 -1.39 17.00 -1.16
N SER A 94 -2.46 16.56 -0.50
CA SER A 94 -2.47 15.33 0.28
C SER A 94 -3.50 14.33 -0.25
N GLY A 95 -4.79 14.70 -0.31
CA GLY A 95 -5.85 13.82 -0.77
C GLY A 95 -7.13 13.86 0.06
N LEU A 96 -8.07 13.00 -0.31
CA LEU A 96 -9.30 12.70 0.42
C LEU A 96 -9.08 11.44 1.27
N GLN A 97 -9.16 11.56 2.60
CA GLN A 97 -9.08 10.41 3.50
C GLN A 97 -10.47 9.79 3.67
N ILE A 98 -10.58 8.48 3.42
CA ILE A 98 -11.87 7.78 3.45
C ILE A 98 -11.99 6.78 4.59
N GLY A 99 -10.88 6.42 5.26
CA GLY A 99 -10.88 5.52 6.41
C GLY A 99 -9.48 5.12 6.87
N MET A 100 -9.45 4.15 7.77
CA MET A 100 -8.26 3.46 8.23
C MET A 100 -7.93 2.28 7.31
N TYR A 101 -6.65 1.92 7.27
CA TYR A 101 -6.15 0.67 6.72
C TYR A 101 -5.34 -0.04 7.81
N GLY A 102 -5.97 -1.02 8.46
CA GLY A 102 -5.46 -1.56 9.71
C GLY A 102 -5.50 -0.50 10.81
N SER A 103 -4.49 -0.49 11.68
CA SER A 103 -4.48 0.36 12.88
C SER A 103 -3.77 1.70 12.73
N ASN A 104 -2.82 1.83 11.81
CA ASN A 104 -1.87 2.95 11.78
C ASN A 104 -1.81 3.71 10.46
N ASN A 105 -2.46 3.19 9.42
CA ASN A 105 -2.43 3.76 8.09
C ASN A 105 -3.82 4.23 7.67
N TYR A 106 -3.85 5.10 6.67
CA TYR A 106 -5.07 5.71 6.15
C TYR A 106 -5.29 5.26 4.71
N VAL A 107 -6.50 4.83 4.39
CA VAL A 107 -6.92 4.71 2.98
C VAL A 107 -7.35 6.08 2.51
N CYS A 108 -6.81 6.50 1.37
CA CYS A 108 -7.09 7.79 0.78
C CYS A 108 -7.17 7.70 -0.75
N TYR A 109 -7.75 8.74 -1.33
CA TYR A 109 -7.74 9.01 -2.76
C TYR A 109 -6.92 10.28 -3.01
N LYS A 110 -5.94 10.22 -3.91
CA LYS A 110 -5.05 11.34 -4.24
C LYS A 110 -5.22 11.76 -5.68
N LEU A 111 -5.17 13.07 -5.93
CA LEU A 111 -5.06 13.60 -7.29
C LEU A 111 -3.63 13.40 -7.83
N ASN A 112 -3.51 13.34 -9.16
CA ASN A 112 -2.22 13.49 -9.80
C ASN A 112 -1.68 14.94 -9.64
N LYS A 113 -0.40 15.14 -9.94
CA LYS A 113 0.27 16.43 -9.77
C LYS A 113 -0.43 17.57 -10.53
N ALA A 114 -0.78 17.34 -11.80
CA ALA A 114 -1.41 18.36 -12.64
C ALA A 114 -2.79 18.80 -12.12
N ASN A 115 -3.60 17.87 -11.61
CA ASN A 115 -4.89 18.20 -11.00
C ASN A 115 -4.73 18.82 -9.61
N THR A 116 -3.70 18.43 -8.86
CA THR A 116 -3.36 19.10 -7.59
C THR A 116 -3.03 20.57 -7.82
N GLU A 117 -2.26 20.89 -8.86
CA GLU A 117 -1.88 22.26 -9.22
C GLU A 117 -3.09 23.15 -9.53
N LYS A 118 -4.15 22.58 -10.13
CA LYS A 118 -5.40 23.30 -10.40
C LYS A 118 -6.15 23.74 -9.13
N LEU A 119 -5.86 23.15 -7.98
CA LEU A 119 -6.52 23.48 -6.70
C LEU A 119 -5.67 24.39 -5.81
N LEU A 120 -4.47 24.78 -6.25
CA LEU A 120 -3.59 25.65 -5.47
C LEU A 120 -4.13 27.07 -5.28
N TYR A 121 -5.08 27.51 -6.10
CA TYR A 121 -5.73 28.82 -5.91
C TYR A 121 -6.41 28.93 -4.54
N LEU A 122 -6.91 27.81 -3.98
CA LEU A 122 -7.55 27.78 -2.66
C LEU A 122 -6.56 28.09 -1.52
N ASP A 123 -5.28 27.74 -1.67
CA ASP A 123 -4.23 28.13 -0.72
C ASP A 123 -4.04 29.66 -0.74
N SER A 124 -3.99 30.27 -1.93
CA SER A 124 -3.93 31.74 -2.06
C SER A 124 -5.16 32.41 -1.45
N MET A 125 -6.36 31.90 -1.77
CA MET A 125 -7.62 32.44 -1.22
C MET A 125 -7.63 32.41 0.30
N TYR A 126 -7.15 31.34 0.92
CA TYR A 126 -7.05 31.26 2.38
C TYR A 126 -6.10 32.33 2.95
N ARG A 127 -4.93 32.53 2.33
CA ARG A 127 -3.92 33.49 2.81
C ARG A 127 -4.32 34.95 2.64
N ASP A 128 -5.13 35.26 1.65
CA ASP A 128 -5.52 36.63 1.29
C ASP A 128 -6.89 37.05 1.85
N ALA A 129 -7.66 36.14 2.46
CA ALA A 129 -9.02 36.38 2.92
C ALA A 129 -9.13 36.99 4.33
N GLU A 130 -10.30 37.58 4.63
CA GLU A 130 -10.67 37.98 5.99
C GLU A 130 -10.95 36.73 6.84
N GLU A 131 -10.01 36.42 7.74
CA GLU A 131 -10.02 35.19 8.53
C GLU A 131 -11.14 35.20 9.59
N LYS A 132 -11.87 34.08 9.69
CA LYS A 132 -12.82 33.83 10.80
C LYS A 132 -12.23 32.84 11.80
N VAL A 133 -12.52 33.06 13.08
CA VAL A 133 -12.15 32.14 14.17
C VAL A 133 -13.38 31.39 14.61
N ASN A 134 -13.37 30.09 14.36
CA ASN A 134 -14.28 29.14 14.97
C ASN A 134 -13.54 27.82 14.91
N GLY A 135 -13.41 27.12 16.03
CA GLY A 135 -12.65 25.87 16.13
C GLY A 135 -13.33 24.71 15.38
N GLU A 136 -13.73 24.92 14.13
CA GLU A 136 -14.34 23.91 13.27
C GLU A 136 -13.37 22.73 13.14
N GLU A 137 -13.85 21.55 13.49
CA GLU A 137 -13.08 20.32 13.47
C GLU A 137 -12.90 19.83 12.04
N ILE A 138 -11.70 19.36 11.73
CA ILE A 138 -11.43 18.70 10.45
C ILE A 138 -12.04 17.31 10.50
N HIS A 139 -12.88 17.01 9.51
CA HIS A 139 -13.55 15.73 9.42
C HIS A 139 -12.64 14.71 8.72
N ARG A 140 -11.97 13.90 9.52
CA ARG A 140 -11.26 12.70 9.04
C ARG A 140 -12.13 11.47 9.27
N VAL A 141 -12.39 10.72 8.22
CA VAL A 141 -13.05 9.42 8.38
C VAL A 141 -12.02 8.43 8.91
N THR A 142 -12.22 7.97 10.14
CA THR A 142 -11.38 6.97 10.82
C THR A 142 -12.21 5.84 11.45
N SER A 143 -13.53 5.93 11.42
CA SER A 143 -14.44 4.92 11.97
C SER A 143 -14.51 3.64 11.13
N ASN A 144 -14.10 3.70 9.85
CA ASN A 144 -14.12 2.58 8.93
C ASN A 144 -12.69 2.06 8.72
N ASP A 145 -12.45 0.78 9.02
CA ASP A 145 -11.22 0.08 8.65
C ASP A 145 -11.46 -0.75 7.39
N PHE A 146 -10.67 -0.49 6.35
CA PHE A 146 -10.76 -1.15 5.05
C PHE A 146 -9.83 -2.35 4.91
N LEU A 147 -9.04 -2.70 5.93
CA LEU A 147 -8.25 -3.91 5.90
C LEU A 147 -9.16 -5.14 5.86
N LYS A 148 -9.15 -5.87 4.74
CA LYS A 148 -9.74 -7.22 4.69
C LYS A 148 -8.77 -8.20 5.32
N LEU A 149 -9.33 -9.10 6.13
CA LEU A 149 -8.56 -10.14 6.80
C LEU A 149 -8.71 -11.47 6.05
N PRO A 150 -7.68 -12.32 6.07
CA PRO A 150 -7.79 -13.68 5.55
C PRO A 150 -8.87 -14.46 6.31
N SER A 151 -9.51 -15.40 5.61
CA SER A 151 -10.47 -16.34 6.21
C SER A 151 -9.81 -17.23 7.27
N SER A 152 -8.53 -17.58 7.05
CA SER A 152 -7.65 -18.29 7.98
C SER A 152 -7.36 -17.46 9.25
N PRO A 153 -7.85 -17.86 10.45
CA PRO A 153 -7.64 -17.08 11.67
C PRO A 153 -6.16 -16.93 12.08
N TRP A 154 -5.33 -17.93 11.76
CA TRP A 154 -3.89 -17.91 12.06
C TRP A 154 -3.15 -16.81 11.30
N ALA A 155 -3.64 -16.43 10.11
CA ALA A 155 -3.01 -15.45 9.24
C ALA A 155 -3.41 -14.00 9.56
N GLN A 156 -4.55 -13.81 10.22
CA GLN A 156 -5.09 -12.48 10.57
C GLN A 156 -4.14 -11.58 11.37
N PRO A 157 -3.42 -12.04 12.43
CA PRO A 157 -2.49 -11.18 13.14
C PRO A 157 -1.36 -10.66 12.23
N PHE A 158 -0.83 -11.50 11.33
CA PHE A 158 0.21 -11.10 10.39
C PHE A 158 -0.31 -10.10 9.36
N ALA A 159 -1.52 -10.28 8.84
CA ALA A 159 -2.14 -9.31 7.94
C ALA A 159 -2.31 -7.92 8.60
N ARG A 160 -2.77 -7.89 9.86
CA ARG A 160 -2.89 -6.64 10.63
C ARG A 160 -1.55 -5.96 10.85
N GLU A 161 -0.55 -6.75 11.20
CA GLU A 161 0.80 -6.23 11.45
C GLU A 161 1.41 -5.67 10.16
N ALA A 162 1.41 -6.45 9.07
CA ALA A 162 1.90 -6.01 7.76
C ALA A 162 1.18 -4.76 7.28
N ALA A 163 -0.15 -4.69 7.43
CA ALA A 163 -0.92 -3.50 7.11
C ALA A 163 -0.48 -2.31 7.96
N SER A 164 -0.31 -2.47 9.28
CA SER A 164 0.12 -1.38 10.20
C SER A 164 1.53 -0.86 9.91
N LYS A 165 2.37 -1.68 9.29
CA LYS A 165 3.75 -1.35 8.90
C LYS A 165 3.84 -0.76 7.49
N ASN A 166 2.73 -0.65 6.75
CA ASN A 166 2.71 -0.26 5.34
C ASN A 166 3.44 -1.27 4.42
N ILE A 167 3.44 -2.55 4.80
CA ILE A 167 4.05 -3.64 4.03
C ILE A 167 3.03 -4.25 3.07
N LEU A 168 1.77 -4.41 3.50
CA LEU A 168 0.73 -5.13 2.76
C LEU A 168 -0.04 -4.24 1.79
N PRO A 169 0.08 -4.43 0.47
CA PRO A 169 -0.73 -3.71 -0.51
C PRO A 169 -2.22 -4.06 -0.39
N TYR A 170 -3.10 -3.09 -0.65
CA TYR A 170 -4.56 -3.30 -0.52
C TYR A 170 -5.09 -4.36 -1.49
N GLU A 171 -4.57 -4.37 -2.72
CA GLU A 171 -4.91 -5.32 -3.78
C GLU A 171 -4.66 -6.78 -3.40
N PHE A 172 -3.76 -7.05 -2.44
CA PHE A 172 -3.48 -8.42 -2.00
C PHE A 172 -4.54 -8.91 -1.02
N THR A 173 -5.29 -8.00 -0.39
CA THR A 173 -6.26 -8.34 0.65
C THR A 173 -7.51 -9.07 0.11
N GLY A 174 -7.70 -9.11 -1.21
CA GLY A 174 -8.72 -9.92 -1.88
C GLY A 174 -8.28 -11.35 -2.21
N ASN A 175 -6.98 -11.65 -2.16
CA ASN A 175 -6.39 -12.84 -2.77
C ASN A 175 -5.57 -13.70 -1.78
N TYR A 176 -5.86 -13.62 -0.48
CA TYR A 176 -5.04 -14.28 0.56
C TYR A 176 -4.79 -15.77 0.34
N SER A 177 -5.82 -16.50 -0.10
CA SER A 177 -5.76 -17.95 -0.33
C SER A 177 -5.18 -18.33 -1.70
N GLU A 178 -4.98 -17.37 -2.59
CA GLU A 178 -4.39 -17.60 -3.91
C GLU A 178 -2.87 -17.76 -3.82
N ASN A 179 -2.29 -18.42 -4.81
CA ASN A 179 -0.84 -18.52 -4.93
C ASN A 179 -0.24 -17.17 -5.28
N ILE A 180 0.78 -16.78 -4.55
CA ILE A 180 1.47 -15.51 -4.78
C ILE A 180 2.37 -15.62 -6.01
N THR A 181 2.31 -14.61 -6.87
CA THR A 181 3.23 -14.51 -8.00
C THR A 181 4.62 -14.08 -7.55
N ARG A 182 5.63 -14.29 -8.39
CA ARG A 182 7.00 -13.84 -8.15
C ARG A 182 7.07 -12.32 -8.02
N GLU A 183 6.32 -11.58 -8.84
CA GLU A 183 6.18 -10.13 -8.73
C GLU A 183 5.54 -9.70 -7.41
N GLN A 184 4.42 -10.33 -7.03
CA GLN A 184 3.73 -9.98 -5.79
C GLN A 184 4.64 -10.21 -4.57
N PHE A 185 5.45 -11.26 -4.59
CA PHE A 185 6.43 -11.50 -3.53
C PHE A 185 7.56 -10.46 -3.52
N CYS A 186 8.04 -10.03 -4.70
CA CYS A 186 8.95 -8.89 -4.85
C CYS A 186 8.37 -7.61 -4.23
N ILE A 187 7.10 -7.30 -4.47
CA ILE A 187 6.44 -6.11 -3.89
C ILE A 187 6.45 -6.18 -2.35
N LEU A 188 6.18 -7.34 -1.74
CA LEU A 188 6.24 -7.47 -0.27
C LEU A 188 7.67 -7.29 0.28
N LEU A 189 8.67 -7.87 -0.36
CA LEU A 189 10.08 -7.71 0.04
C LEU A 189 10.52 -6.25 -0.11
N ALA A 190 10.13 -5.60 -1.21
CA ALA A 190 10.39 -4.20 -1.47
C ALA A 190 9.77 -3.29 -0.41
N ASN A 191 8.51 -3.54 -0.03
CA ASN A 191 7.86 -2.76 1.01
C ASN A 191 8.52 -3.00 2.38
N LEU A 192 8.92 -4.24 2.71
CA LEU A 192 9.68 -4.52 3.92
C LEU A 192 10.98 -3.70 3.97
N ILE A 193 11.76 -3.70 2.88
CA ILE A 193 13.01 -2.93 2.80
C ILE A 193 12.72 -1.43 2.94
N CYS A 194 11.72 -0.89 2.24
CA CYS A 194 11.33 0.52 2.37
C CYS A 194 11.02 0.89 3.83
N VAL A 195 10.28 0.03 4.54
CA VAL A 195 9.91 0.24 5.94
C VAL A 195 11.14 0.15 6.84
N LYS A 196 12.03 -0.82 6.63
CA LYS A 196 13.27 -0.99 7.41
C LYS A 196 14.27 0.14 7.22
N GLU A 197 14.38 0.65 6.00
CA GLU A 197 15.29 1.75 5.65
C GLU A 197 14.65 3.14 5.88
N ASN A 198 13.37 3.21 6.23
CA ASN A 198 12.59 4.45 6.38
C ASN A 198 12.53 5.30 5.09
N TYR A 199 12.26 4.63 3.96
CA TYR A 199 12.07 5.25 2.65
C TYR A 199 10.63 5.13 2.15
N SER A 200 10.20 6.11 1.36
CA SER A 200 8.86 6.11 0.74
C SER A 200 8.72 5.15 -0.44
N SER A 201 9.83 4.78 -1.08
CA SER A 201 9.89 3.83 -2.19
C SER A 201 11.32 3.31 -2.36
N LEU A 202 11.45 2.13 -2.98
CA LEU A 202 12.75 1.56 -3.31
C LEU A 202 13.52 2.41 -4.32
N ASP A 203 12.84 3.06 -5.27
CA ASP A 203 13.47 4.03 -6.17
C ASP A 203 14.22 5.12 -5.41
N LYS A 204 13.57 5.70 -4.39
CA LYS A 204 14.18 6.76 -3.59
C LYS A 204 15.37 6.23 -2.79
N TYR A 205 15.25 5.01 -2.25
CA TYR A 205 16.36 4.32 -1.61
C TYR A 205 17.54 4.15 -2.57
N MET A 206 17.33 3.57 -3.76
CA MET A 206 18.37 3.34 -4.76
C MET A 206 19.06 4.63 -5.22
N GLN A 207 18.28 5.69 -5.44
CA GLN A 207 18.80 7.02 -5.80
C GLN A 207 19.71 7.59 -4.71
N ASP A 208 19.28 7.56 -3.44
CA ASP A 208 20.05 8.12 -2.34
C ASP A 208 21.30 7.27 -2.00
N GLN A 209 21.25 5.97 -2.29
CA GLN A 209 22.41 5.08 -2.20
C GLN A 209 23.33 5.17 -3.44
N ASN A 210 23.00 6.01 -4.43
CA ASN A 210 23.72 6.12 -5.71
C ASN A 210 23.91 4.77 -6.42
N LYS A 211 22.88 3.92 -6.37
CA LYS A 211 22.82 2.60 -7.01
C LYS A 211 21.87 2.65 -8.21
N PRO A 212 22.33 3.05 -9.40
CA PRO A 212 21.48 3.01 -10.59
C PRO A 212 21.12 1.57 -10.93
N TYR A 213 19.91 1.38 -11.46
CA TYR A 213 19.44 0.08 -11.93
C TYR A 213 18.78 0.24 -13.31
N LEU A 214 18.74 -0.84 -14.09
CA LEU A 214 18.10 -0.84 -15.41
C LEU A 214 16.62 -1.16 -15.23
N LYS A 215 15.75 -0.29 -15.74
CA LYS A 215 14.35 -0.62 -15.93
C LYS A 215 14.21 -1.61 -17.09
N ASN A 216 13.25 -2.52 -16.99
CA ASN A 216 12.95 -3.54 -18.00
C ASN A 216 14.17 -4.39 -18.35
N TYR A 217 14.92 -4.84 -17.33
CA TYR A 217 16.06 -5.72 -17.54
C TYR A 217 15.60 -7.06 -18.14
N PHE A 218 14.51 -7.61 -17.60
CA PHE A 218 13.88 -8.81 -18.12
C PHE A 218 12.86 -8.45 -19.20
N VAL A 219 12.91 -9.18 -20.32
CA VAL A 219 12.11 -8.88 -21.51
C VAL A 219 10.61 -9.08 -21.31
N ASP A 220 10.25 -9.91 -20.33
CA ASP A 220 8.89 -10.24 -19.91
C ASP A 220 8.38 -9.35 -18.78
N CYS A 221 9.09 -8.29 -18.37
CA CYS A 221 8.73 -7.45 -17.22
C CYS A 221 8.49 -5.98 -17.57
N ASN A 222 7.96 -5.69 -18.77
CA ASN A 222 7.75 -4.30 -19.20
C ASN A 222 6.59 -3.60 -18.48
N ASP A 223 5.66 -4.39 -17.93
CA ASP A 223 4.46 -3.99 -17.19
C ASP A 223 4.48 -4.44 -15.72
N ALA A 224 5.55 -5.13 -15.30
CA ALA A 224 5.77 -5.50 -13.91
C ALA A 224 6.15 -4.28 -13.05
N ASP A 225 5.88 -4.38 -11.75
CA ASP A 225 6.32 -3.41 -10.76
C ASP A 225 7.84 -3.23 -10.75
N ASP A 226 8.30 -1.98 -10.58
CA ASP A 226 9.73 -1.63 -10.60
C ASP A 226 10.54 -2.40 -9.54
N SER A 227 9.90 -2.92 -8.47
CA SER A 227 10.53 -3.76 -7.46
C SER A 227 11.27 -4.97 -8.03
N VAL A 228 10.80 -5.58 -9.12
CA VAL A 228 11.48 -6.72 -9.76
C VAL A 228 12.90 -6.33 -10.19
N ASN A 229 13.02 -5.23 -10.94
CA ASN A 229 14.31 -4.75 -11.45
C ASN A 229 15.21 -4.24 -10.33
N ILE A 230 14.64 -3.58 -9.32
CA ILE A 230 15.42 -3.07 -8.18
C ILE A 230 15.96 -4.22 -7.33
N LEU A 231 15.13 -5.21 -6.99
CA LEU A 231 15.58 -6.36 -6.19
C LEU A 231 16.59 -7.22 -6.95
N TYR A 232 16.53 -7.25 -8.28
CA TYR A 232 17.56 -7.89 -9.10
C TYR A 232 18.90 -7.13 -8.98
N ALA A 233 18.87 -5.80 -9.09
CA ALA A 233 20.05 -4.95 -8.92
C ALA A 233 20.64 -5.03 -7.50
N LEU A 234 19.81 -5.33 -6.50
CA LEU A 234 20.25 -5.60 -5.12
C LEU A 234 20.78 -7.03 -4.91
N GLY A 235 20.71 -7.90 -5.91
CA GLY A 235 21.14 -9.30 -5.83
C GLY A 235 20.17 -10.22 -5.08
N ILE A 236 18.99 -9.70 -4.70
CA ILE A 236 17.97 -10.47 -3.98
C ILE A 236 17.31 -11.46 -4.94
N VAL A 237 16.75 -10.98 -6.06
CA VAL A 237 16.07 -11.87 -7.01
C VAL A 237 16.96 -12.21 -8.20
N ASN A 238 16.69 -13.34 -8.83
CA ASN A 238 17.29 -13.76 -10.10
C ASN A 238 16.17 -14.15 -11.07
N GLY A 239 16.44 -14.02 -12.37
CA GLY A 239 15.57 -14.53 -13.42
C GLY A 239 15.47 -16.06 -13.40
N LYS A 240 14.47 -16.61 -14.09
CA LYS A 240 14.41 -18.04 -14.42
C LYS A 240 15.51 -18.41 -15.43
N ASP A 241 15.85 -17.45 -16.29
CA ASP A 241 17.02 -17.47 -17.16
C ASP A 241 17.67 -16.08 -17.24
N GLU A 242 18.61 -15.89 -18.17
CA GLU A 242 19.36 -14.64 -18.36
C GLU A 242 18.48 -13.43 -18.72
N SER A 243 17.29 -13.66 -19.30
CA SER A 243 16.45 -12.61 -19.89
C SER A 243 14.99 -12.64 -19.43
N HIS A 244 14.52 -13.71 -18.79
CA HIS A 244 13.15 -13.85 -18.30
C HIS A 244 13.08 -13.99 -16.78
N PHE A 245 12.10 -13.30 -16.18
CA PHE A 245 11.84 -13.38 -14.75
C PHE A 245 10.65 -14.26 -14.38
N ASP A 246 9.67 -14.40 -15.28
CA ASP A 246 8.38 -15.05 -15.04
C ASP A 246 7.57 -14.34 -13.94
N HIS A 247 7.27 -13.05 -14.12
CA HIS A 247 6.69 -12.19 -13.08
C HIS A 247 5.28 -12.61 -12.63
N ASP A 248 4.45 -13.07 -13.57
CA ASP A 248 3.12 -13.64 -13.33
C ASP A 248 3.17 -15.09 -12.80
N GLY A 249 4.30 -15.77 -12.93
CA GLY A 249 4.50 -17.12 -12.44
C GLY A 249 4.42 -17.20 -10.91
N THR A 250 3.82 -18.28 -10.40
CA THR A 250 3.75 -18.52 -8.94
C THR A 250 5.12 -18.89 -8.39
N ILE A 251 5.47 -18.39 -7.21
CA ILE A 251 6.71 -18.74 -6.53
C ILE A 251 6.56 -20.05 -5.75
N THR A 252 7.60 -20.90 -5.76
CA THR A 252 7.68 -22.07 -4.89
C THR A 252 8.11 -21.69 -3.47
N ARG A 253 7.88 -22.57 -2.50
CA ARG A 253 8.28 -22.34 -1.10
C ARG A 253 9.80 -22.22 -0.93
N GLU A 254 10.59 -23.03 -1.63
CA GLU A 254 12.05 -22.97 -1.57
C GLU A 254 12.64 -21.72 -2.24
N GLU A 255 12.01 -21.24 -3.33
CA GLU A 255 12.34 -19.93 -3.91
C GLU A 255 12.00 -18.80 -2.95
N ALA A 256 10.82 -18.83 -2.31
CA ALA A 256 10.43 -17.81 -1.35
C ALA A 256 11.37 -17.77 -0.14
N ALA A 257 11.78 -18.93 0.40
CA ALA A 257 12.78 -19.02 1.47
C ALA A 257 14.12 -18.39 1.06
N THR A 258 14.53 -18.61 -0.20
CA THR A 258 15.75 -18.02 -0.77
C THR A 258 15.70 -16.50 -0.79
N LEU A 259 14.60 -15.91 -1.26
CA LEU A 259 14.50 -14.46 -1.33
C LEU A 259 14.38 -13.81 0.06
N LEU A 260 13.68 -14.46 1.00
CA LEU A 260 13.63 -14.01 2.41
C LEU A 260 15.03 -14.01 3.04
N CYS A 261 15.80 -15.08 2.84
CA CYS A 261 17.15 -15.19 3.35
C CYS A 261 18.05 -14.11 2.74
N LYS A 262 18.02 -13.91 1.42
CA LYS A 262 18.78 -12.86 0.73
C LYS A 262 18.49 -11.44 1.23
N VAL A 263 17.24 -11.15 1.59
CA VAL A 263 16.94 -9.89 2.28
C VAL A 263 17.61 -9.83 3.65
N ALA A 264 17.58 -10.90 4.44
CA ALA A 264 18.30 -10.96 5.71
C ALA A 264 19.83 -10.82 5.56
N GLU A 265 20.41 -11.34 4.48
CA GLU A 265 21.85 -11.15 4.17
C GLU A 265 22.22 -9.68 4.03
N MET A 266 21.34 -8.84 3.46
CA MET A 266 21.56 -7.39 3.38
C MET A 266 21.72 -6.74 4.76
N TYR A 267 21.14 -7.34 5.79
CA TYR A 267 21.20 -6.87 7.17
C TYR A 267 22.19 -7.65 8.04
N MET A 268 23.08 -8.44 7.41
CA MET A 268 24.05 -9.31 8.09
C MET A 268 23.40 -10.35 9.03
N TRP A 269 22.14 -10.70 8.79
CA TRP A 269 21.37 -11.68 9.57
C TRP A 269 21.47 -13.08 8.95
N ILE A 270 22.70 -13.58 8.81
CA ILE A 270 22.98 -14.94 8.31
C ILE A 270 23.57 -15.84 9.38
N GLY A 271 23.17 -17.10 9.33
CA GLY A 271 23.73 -18.18 10.13
C GLY A 271 24.57 -19.14 9.29
N THR A 272 24.95 -20.26 9.89
CA THR A 272 25.49 -21.41 9.17
C THR A 272 24.37 -22.36 8.77
N GLU A 273 24.57 -23.16 7.73
CA GLU A 273 23.64 -24.23 7.35
C GLU A 273 23.38 -25.17 8.54
N THR A 274 22.11 -25.46 8.80
CA THR A 274 21.67 -26.40 9.85
C THR A 274 20.96 -27.60 9.24
N SER A 275 20.67 -28.62 10.06
CA SER A 275 19.91 -29.78 9.61
C SER A 275 18.41 -29.52 9.69
N LEU A 276 17.68 -29.82 8.62
CA LEU A 276 16.22 -29.83 8.59
C LEU A 276 15.69 -31.25 8.85
N THR A 277 14.59 -31.37 9.58
CA THR A 277 13.95 -32.68 9.84
C THR A 277 12.51 -32.68 9.34
N TYR A 278 12.33 -32.95 8.05
CA TYR A 278 11.04 -33.30 7.43
C TYR A 278 11.21 -34.52 6.52
N ASN A 279 10.13 -35.26 6.29
CA ASN A 279 10.11 -36.45 5.43
C ASN A 279 10.49 -36.15 3.97
N ASP A 280 10.31 -34.91 3.54
CA ASP A 280 10.53 -34.43 2.17
C ASP A 280 11.77 -33.53 2.02
N THR A 281 12.69 -33.57 2.99
CA THR A 281 13.94 -32.80 2.96
C THR A 281 14.79 -33.11 1.70
N ASP A 282 14.72 -34.34 1.19
CA ASP A 282 15.43 -34.76 -0.02
C ASP A 282 14.83 -34.15 -1.32
N LEU A 283 13.63 -33.57 -1.26
CA LEU A 283 13.02 -32.84 -2.38
C LEU A 283 13.48 -31.38 -2.46
N ILE A 284 14.20 -30.88 -1.45
CA ILE A 284 14.77 -29.53 -1.48
C ILE A 284 15.87 -29.48 -2.54
N SER A 285 15.75 -28.56 -3.48
CA SER A 285 16.75 -28.38 -4.52
C SER A 285 18.13 -28.08 -3.90
N PRO A 286 19.24 -28.62 -4.43
CA PRO A 286 20.56 -28.43 -3.85
C PRO A 286 20.96 -26.97 -3.61
N TRP A 287 20.55 -26.06 -4.50
CA TRP A 287 20.80 -24.62 -4.39
C TRP A 287 19.97 -23.94 -3.28
N ALA A 288 18.86 -24.56 -2.87
CA ALA A 288 17.92 -24.00 -1.90
C ALA A 288 18.18 -24.46 -0.45
N LYS A 289 19.00 -25.52 -0.25
CA LYS A 289 19.19 -26.18 1.06
C LYS A 289 19.58 -25.22 2.17
N PHE A 290 20.60 -24.39 1.94
CA PHE A 290 21.03 -23.38 2.92
C PHE A 290 19.89 -22.41 3.27
N PHE A 291 19.18 -21.89 2.27
CA PHE A 291 18.16 -20.89 2.50
C PHE A 291 16.91 -21.45 3.20
N VAL A 292 16.50 -22.67 2.85
CA VAL A 292 15.38 -23.37 3.48
C VAL A 292 15.69 -23.71 4.93
N THR A 293 16.87 -24.27 5.20
CA THR A 293 17.31 -24.61 6.57
C THR A 293 17.41 -23.36 7.43
N TRP A 294 17.99 -22.28 6.89
CA TRP A 294 18.04 -20.97 7.54
C TRP A 294 16.64 -20.44 7.87
N ALA A 295 15.73 -20.40 6.89
CA ALA A 295 14.39 -19.87 7.11
C ALA A 295 13.62 -20.66 8.16
N ASN A 296 13.87 -21.97 8.26
CA ASN A 296 13.27 -22.82 9.28
C ASN A 296 13.87 -22.60 10.68
N GLU A 297 15.20 -22.56 10.78
CA GLU A 297 15.94 -22.34 12.03
C GLU A 297 15.49 -21.05 12.74
N TYR A 298 15.36 -19.96 11.98
CA TYR A 298 14.93 -18.67 12.51
C TYR A 298 13.41 -18.53 12.64
N GLY A 299 12.65 -19.61 12.41
CA GLY A 299 11.19 -19.62 12.55
C GLY A 299 10.45 -18.73 11.55
N ILE A 300 11.12 -18.29 10.49
CA ILE A 300 10.51 -17.47 9.43
C ILE A 300 9.54 -18.33 8.63
N MET A 301 10.02 -19.45 8.10
CA MET A 301 9.24 -20.40 7.31
C MET A 301 9.26 -21.79 7.94
N THR A 302 8.09 -22.27 8.36
CA THR A 302 7.89 -23.61 8.92
C THR A 302 7.29 -24.54 7.89
N GLY A 303 7.29 -25.85 8.17
CA GLY A 303 6.57 -26.85 7.38
C GLY A 303 5.08 -26.57 7.29
N ILE A 304 4.44 -27.14 6.26
CA ILE A 304 2.98 -27.07 6.08
C ILE A 304 2.26 -28.07 7.01
N THR A 305 2.99 -29.08 7.47
CA THR A 305 2.59 -30.04 8.51
C THR A 305 3.79 -30.25 9.46
N GLU A 306 3.62 -31.09 10.47
CA GLU A 306 4.73 -31.51 11.35
C GLU A 306 5.76 -32.38 10.61
N GLU A 307 5.39 -32.98 9.48
CA GLU A 307 6.21 -33.97 8.77
C GLU A 307 6.71 -33.49 7.40
N GLU A 308 6.12 -32.44 6.81
CA GLU A 308 6.41 -31.99 5.45
C GLU A 308 6.70 -30.49 5.35
N PHE A 309 7.78 -30.15 4.64
CA PHE A 309 8.12 -28.77 4.29
C PHE A 309 7.44 -28.30 2.99
N ASN A 310 7.29 -29.21 2.03
CA ASN A 310 6.81 -29.03 0.67
C ASN A 310 7.61 -27.98 -0.14
N PRO A 311 8.90 -28.20 -0.42
CA PRO A 311 9.80 -27.17 -0.97
C PRO A 311 9.39 -26.65 -2.36
N GLN A 312 8.97 -27.53 -3.26
CA GLN A 312 8.54 -27.19 -4.62
C GLN A 312 7.04 -26.87 -4.69
N GLY A 313 6.36 -26.88 -3.56
CA GLY A 313 4.93 -26.68 -3.45
C GLY A 313 4.50 -25.23 -3.66
N GLN A 314 3.18 -25.09 -3.78
CA GLN A 314 2.49 -23.82 -3.84
C GLN A 314 2.74 -22.95 -2.61
N TYR A 315 2.73 -21.64 -2.83
CA TYR A 315 2.94 -20.65 -1.79
C TYR A 315 1.87 -19.55 -1.88
N THR A 316 1.09 -19.39 -0.81
CA THR A 316 -0.07 -18.49 -0.81
C THR A 316 0.29 -17.07 -0.37
N VAL A 317 -0.53 -16.10 -0.75
CA VAL A 317 -0.38 -14.70 -0.30
C VAL A 317 -0.39 -14.61 1.24
N GLU A 318 -1.25 -15.36 1.93
CA GLU A 318 -1.27 -15.34 3.41
C GLU A 318 0.00 -15.93 4.05
N GLN A 319 0.59 -16.97 3.46
CA GLN A 319 1.89 -17.48 3.91
C GLN A 319 3.00 -16.46 3.65
N ALA A 320 3.02 -15.86 2.46
CA ALA A 320 3.98 -14.82 2.11
C ALA A 320 3.94 -13.65 3.11
N VAL A 321 2.75 -13.09 3.37
CA VAL A 321 2.57 -12.01 4.36
C VAL A 321 3.07 -12.43 5.75
N ALA A 322 2.75 -13.65 6.20
CA ALA A 322 3.21 -14.14 7.50
C ALA A 322 4.75 -14.22 7.59
N THR A 323 5.40 -14.76 6.55
CA THR A 323 6.88 -14.87 6.53
C THR A 323 7.57 -13.51 6.41
N ILE A 324 7.00 -12.56 5.67
CA ILE A 324 7.51 -11.19 5.56
C ILE A 324 7.44 -10.49 6.92
N VAL A 325 6.34 -10.64 7.66
CA VAL A 325 6.22 -10.10 9.02
C VAL A 325 7.22 -10.74 9.99
N ARG A 326 7.39 -12.06 9.93
CA ARG A 326 8.38 -12.76 10.76
C ARG A 326 9.79 -12.29 10.46
N LEU A 327 10.14 -12.13 9.18
CA LEU A 327 11.42 -11.57 8.78
C LEU A 327 11.57 -10.12 9.27
N TYR A 328 10.56 -9.27 9.08
CA TYR A 328 10.58 -7.89 9.59
C TYR A 328 10.86 -7.84 11.11
N ASN A 329 10.22 -8.74 11.87
CA ASN A 329 10.39 -8.83 13.32
C ASN A 329 11.77 -9.36 13.73
N LEU A 330 12.35 -10.29 12.96
CA LEU A 330 13.73 -10.74 13.18
C LEU A 330 14.75 -9.62 12.98
N LEU A 331 14.52 -8.77 11.97
CA LEU A 331 15.45 -7.71 11.59
C LEU A 331 15.32 -6.43 12.44
N SER A 332 14.34 -6.34 13.33
CA SER A 332 14.01 -5.15 14.13
C SER A 332 14.69 -5.13 15.48
#